data_AF-A0A0C2DNT9-F1
#
_entry.id   AF-A0A0C2DNT9-F1
#
_cell.length_a   1.000
_cell.length_b   1.000
_cell.length_c   1.000
_cell.angle_alpha   90.00
_cell.angle_beta   90.00
_cell.angle_gamma   90.00
#
_symmetry.space_group_name_H-M   'P 1'
#
loop_
_entity.id
_entity.type
_entity.pdbx_description
1 polymer ?
#
loop_
_entity_poly.entity_id
_entity_poly.type
_entity_poly.pdbx_seq_one_letter_code
_entity_poly.pdbx_strand_id
1 'polypeptide(L)' 'MLTLFLIILVIAIVMFTHFVVTYLIENDVKIVGVLLAFVGVIAAIIIVQFIISGVTDFVADELDIFYRDN' A
#
# COMPACT_ATOMS: atom_id res chain seq x y z
N MET A 1 3.60 -13.12 8.03
CA MET A 1 2.13 -12.88 8.19
C MET A 1 1.75 -11.41 8.06
N LEU A 2 2.48 -10.48 8.70
CA LEU A 2 2.23 -9.03 8.59
C LEU A 2 2.18 -8.52 7.14
N THR A 3 3.11 -8.94 6.28
CA THR A 3 3.15 -8.54 4.85
C THR A 3 1.86 -8.87 4.10
N LEU A 4 1.24 -10.02 4.39
CA LEU A 4 0.01 -10.45 3.74
C LEU A 4 -1.18 -9.58 4.18
N PHE A 5 -1.22 -9.18 5.46
CA PHE A 5 -2.18 -8.19 5.96
C PHE A 5 -1.98 -6.82 5.31
N LEU A 6 -0.73 -6.36 5.15
CA LEU A 6 -0.43 -5.10 4.48
C LEU A 6 -0.89 -5.11 3.01
N ILE A 7 -0.72 -6.23 2.30
CA ILE A 7 -1.21 -6.36 0.92
C ILE A 7 -2.74 -6.25 0.87
N ILE A 8 -3.45 -6.96 1.73
CA ILE A 8 -4.93 -6.86 1.83
C ILE A 8 -5.36 -5.43 2.17
N LEU A 9 -4.63 -4.76 3.06
CA LEU A 9 -4.88 -3.37 3.44
C LEU A 9 -4.71 -2.42 2.26
N VAL A 10 -3.68 -2.60 1.42
CA VAL A 10 -3.50 -1.78 0.19
C VAL A 10 -4.70 -1.96 -0.73
N ILE A 11 -5.14 -3.21 -0.97
CA ILE A 11 -6.30 -3.48 -1.83
C ILE A 11 -7.55 -2.79 -1.27
N ALA A 12 -7.78 -2.89 0.04
CA ALA A 12 -8.93 -2.27 0.70
C ALA A 12 -8.90 -0.73 0.55
N ILE A 13 -7.74 -0.10 0.75
CA ILE A 13 -7.58 1.36 0.61
C ILE A 13 -7.82 1.80 -0.82
N VAL A 14 -7.27 1.08 -1.80
CA VAL A 14 -7.45 1.41 -3.22
C VAL A 14 -8.92 1.31 -3.61
N MET A 15 -9.59 0.22 -3.23
CA MET A 15 -11.01 0.00 -3.49
C MET A 15 -11.89 1.06 -2.82
N PHE A 16 -11.62 1.35 -1.55
CA PHE A 16 -12.35 2.38 -0.80
C PHE A 16 -12.15 3.77 -1.40
N THR A 17 -10.91 4.14 -1.72
CA THR A 17 -10.59 5.42 -2.35
C THR A 17 -11.30 5.54 -3.69
N HIS A 18 -11.27 4.50 -4.51
CA HIS A 18 -11.97 4.49 -5.80
C HIS A 18 -13.48 4.71 -5.65
N PHE A 19 -14.11 4.00 -4.70
CA PHE A 19 -15.53 4.15 -4.42
C PHE A 19 -15.89 5.56 -3.96
N VAL A 20 -15.18 6.08 -2.96
CA VAL A 20 -15.46 7.42 -2.39
C VAL A 20 -15.21 8.52 -3.41
N VAL A 21 -14.13 8.44 -4.18
CA VAL A 21 -13.80 9.45 -5.19
C VAL A 21 -14.85 9.47 -6.30
N THR A 22 -15.26 8.28 -6.77
CA THR A 22 -16.31 8.17 -7.80
C THR A 22 -17.61 8.79 -7.29
N TYR A 23 -18.03 8.45 -6.08
CA TYR A 23 -19.22 9.02 -5.45
C TYR A 23 -19.14 10.55 -5.35
N LEU A 24 -18.00 11.10 -4.90
CA LEU A 24 -17.83 12.55 -4.79
C LEU A 24 -17.88 13.27 -6.13
N ILE A 25 -17.32 12.66 -7.18
CA ILE A 25 -17.34 13.22 -8.54
C ILE A 25 -18.77 13.22 -9.10
N GLU A 26 -19.53 12.14 -8.91
CA GLU A 26 -20.92 12.03 -9.35
C GLU A 26 -21.85 13.04 -8.67
N ASN A 27 -21.52 13.47 -7.45
CA ASN A 27 -22.26 14.49 -6.69
C ASN A 27 -21.71 15.91 -6.89
N ASP A 28 -20.94 16.17 -7.96
CA ASP A 28 -20.32 17.46 -8.29
C ASP A 28 -19.33 18.02 -7.25
N VAL A 29 -18.89 17.21 -6.28
CA VAL A 29 -17.88 17.57 -5.27
C VAL A 29 -16.46 17.22 -5.75
N LYS A 30 -16.12 17.68 -6.96
CA LYS A 30 -14.91 17.28 -7.68
C LYS A 30 -13.60 17.60 -6.95
N ILE A 31 -13.49 18.79 -6.35
CA ILE A 31 -12.27 19.23 -5.66
C ILE A 31 -11.93 18.32 -4.46
N VAL A 32 -12.95 17.91 -3.71
CA VAL A 32 -12.79 17.02 -2.54
C VAL A 32 -12.45 15.61 -3.02
N GLY A 33 -13.10 15.14 -4.09
CA GLY A 33 -12.75 13.86 -4.73
C GLY A 33 -11.28 13.79 -5.14
N VAL A 34 -10.75 14.83 -5.78
CA VAL A 34 -9.33 14.89 -6.18
C VAL A 34 -8.39 14.90 -4.98
N LEU A 35 -8.69 15.68 -3.93
CA LEU A 35 -7.89 15.72 -2.71
C LEU A 35 -7.87 14.36 -2.01
N LEU A 36 -9.01 13.68 -1.95
CA LEU A 36 -9.14 12.37 -1.31
C LEU A 36 -8.42 11.28 -2.10
N ALA A 37 -8.45 11.35 -3.43
CA ALA A 37 -7.64 10.51 -4.30
C ALA A 37 -6.14 10.69 -4.04
N PHE A 38 -5.69 11.94 -3.92
CA PHE A 38 -4.29 12.25 -3.64
C PHE A 38 -3.83 11.69 -2.29
N VAL A 39 -4.63 11.87 -1.24
CA VAL A 39 -4.34 11.30 0.09
C VAL A 39 -4.33 9.77 0.05
N GLY A 40 -5.27 9.15 -0.66
CA GLY A 40 -5.34 7.70 -0.82
C GLY A 40 -4.10 7.14 -1.53
N VAL A 41 -3.60 7.83 -2.56
CA VAL A 41 -2.36 7.45 -3.25
C VAL A 41 -1.15 7.55 -2.31
N ILE A 42 -1.02 8.62 -1.53
CA ILE A 42 0.08 8.77 -0.56
C ILE A 42 0.04 7.64 0.48
N ALA A 43 -1.14 7.34 1.03
CA ALA A 43 -1.31 6.25 1.98
C ALA A 43 -0.91 4.90 1.37
N ALA A 44 -1.29 4.63 0.12
CA ALA A 44 -0.91 3.42 -0.59
C ALA A 44 0.61 3.31 -0.78
N ILE A 45 1.28 4.40 -1.18
CA ILE A 45 2.74 4.43 -1.35
C ILE A 45 3.47 4.09 -0.04
N ILE A 46 3.04 4.68 1.08
CA ILE A 46 3.63 4.43 2.40
C ILE A 46 3.50 2.95 2.77
N ILE A 47 2.32 2.35 2.58
CA ILE A 47 2.11 0.93 2.92
C ILE A 47 2.91 0.01 2.01
N VAL A 48 3.02 0.34 0.72
CA VAL A 48 3.87 -0.40 -0.22
C VAL A 48 5.33 -0.36 0.21
N GLN A 49 5.83 0.76 0.72
CA GLN A 49 7.19 0.83 1.28
C GLN A 49 7.37 -0.18 2.42
N PHE A 50 6.43 -0.27 3.37
CA PHE A 50 6.49 -1.25 4.46
C PHE A 50 6.48 -2.69 3.95
N ILE A 51 5.70 -2.98 2.91
CA ILE A 51 5.69 -4.31 2.27
C ILE A 51 7.07 -4.63 1.71
N ILE A 52 7.68 -3.71 0.95
CA ILE A 52 8.98 -3.91 0.33
C ILE A 52 10.07 -4.10 1.38
N SER A 53 10.09 -3.29 2.44
CA SER A 53 11.05 -3.45 3.54
C SER A 53 10.93 -4.82 4.18
N GLY A 54 9.72 -5.26 4.53
CA GLY A 54 9.51 -6.57 5.13
C GLY A 54 9.87 -7.75 4.21
N VAL A 55 9.69 -7.61 2.88
CA VAL A 55 10.15 -8.61 1.91
C VAL A 55 11.66 -8.60 1.80
N THR A 56 12.28 -7.43 1.81
CA THR A 56 13.74 -7.28 1.70
C THR A 56 14.43 -7.90 2.92
N ASP A 57 13.93 -7.64 4.13
CA ASP A 57 14.45 -8.22 5.36
C ASP A 57 14.32 -9.76 5.33
N PHE A 58 13.16 -10.28 4.92
CA PHE A 58 12.94 -11.72 4.79
C PHE A 58 13.92 -12.38 3.81
N VAL A 59 14.16 -11.74 2.65
CA VAL A 59 15.11 -12.26 1.66
C VAL A 59 16.55 -12.14 2.16
N ALA A 60 16.90 -11.07 2.87
CA ALA A 60 18.23 -10.88 3.44
C ALA A 60 18.55 -11.94 4.49
N ASP A 61 17.62 -12.26 5.38
CA ASP A 61 17.77 -13.33 6.38
C ASP A 61 18.00 -14.70 5.73
N GLU A 62 17.26 -15.01 4.65
CA GLU A 62 17.44 -16.26 3.92
C GLU A 62 18.77 -16.29 3.16
N LEU A 63 19.22 -15.15 2.64
CA LEU A 63 20.52 -15.05 1.95
C LEU A 63 21.69 -15.25 2.91
N ASP A 64 21.59 -14.75 4.14
CA ASP A 64 22.63 -14.88 5.17
C ASP A 64 23.01 -16.35 5.40
N ILE A 65 22.03 -17.26 5.36
CA ILE A 65 22.23 -18.71 5.48
C ILE A 65 23.20 -19.23 4.42
N PHE A 66 23.16 -18.70 3.19
CA PHE A 66 24.04 -19.13 2.10
C PHE A 66 25.45 -18.53 2.15
N TYR A 67 25.63 -17.41 2.85
CA TYR A 67 26.93 -16.73 2.96
C TYR A 67 27.67 -16.99 4.29
N ARG A 68 27.03 -17.70 5.24
CA ARG A 68 27.58 -17.94 6.58
C ARG A 68 28.68 -19.03 6.66
N ASP A 69 28.89 -19.80 5.60
CA ASP A 69 29.83 -20.95 5.56
C ASP A 69 31.18 -20.68 4.86
N ASN A 70 31.62 -19.41 4.74
CA ASN A 70 33.00 -19.05 4.36
C ASN A 70 33.74 -18.34 5.50
#